data_AF-A0A0F4XJM6-F1
#
_entry.id   AF-A0A0F4XJM6-F1
#
_cell.length_a   1.000
_cell.length_b   1.000
_cell.length_c   1.000
_cell.angle_alpha   90.00
_cell.angle_beta   90.00
_cell.angle_gamma   90.00
#
_symmetry.space_group_name_H-M   'P 1'
#
loop_
_entity.id
_entity.type
_entity.pdbx_description
1 polymer ?
#
loop_
_entity_poly.entity_id
_entity_poly.type
_entity_poly.pdbx_seq_one_letter_code
_entity_poly.pdbx_strand_id
1 'polypeptide(L)'
;MAKAKIVKAPIPQCGFYGATIKNTRLDQRSTLEETMINLATALGMPVIHKALTGQDSYIYEPQGKGFYYSYQSASNTILELSRDVALKAATDLKKAALDRKAARDAKSSETAVHDR
;
A
#
# COMPACT_ATOMS: atom_id res chain seq x y z
N MET A 1 9.27 -11.92 -3.00
CA MET A 1 7.99 -12.57 -2.64
C MET A 1 7.31 -13.05 -3.91
N ALA A 2 6.75 -14.26 -3.92
CA ALA A 2 5.97 -14.76 -5.06
C ALA A 2 4.66 -13.96 -5.19
N LYS A 3 4.24 -13.64 -6.42
CA LYS A 3 2.94 -12.98 -6.64
C LYS A 3 1.81 -13.98 -6.33
N ALA A 4 0.82 -13.53 -5.57
CA ALA A 4 -0.43 -14.28 -5.41
C ALA A 4 -1.12 -14.47 -6.77
N LYS A 5 -1.88 -15.57 -6.91
CA LYS A 5 -2.67 -15.87 -8.12
C LYS A 5 -4.13 -16.01 -7.72
N ILE A 6 -5.03 -15.44 -8.51
CA ILE A 6 -6.47 -15.74 -8.42
C ILE A 6 -6.68 -17.06 -9.16
N VAL A 7 -7.24 -18.05 -8.48
CA VAL A 7 -7.58 -19.36 -9.04
C VAL A 7 -9.05 -19.65 -8.77
N LYS A 8 -9.69 -20.46 -9.62
CA LYS A 8 -11.08 -20.88 -9.42
C LYS A 8 -11.18 -21.73 -8.16
N ALA A 9 -12.16 -21.42 -7.31
CA ALA A 9 -12.41 -22.20 -6.10
C ALA A 9 -12.92 -23.63 -6.44
N PRO A 10 -12.54 -24.64 -5.65
CA PRO A 10 -13.05 -26.00 -5.79
C PRO A 10 -14.54 -26.06 -5.40
N ILE A 11 -15.31 -26.96 -6.04
CA ILE A 11 -16.73 -27.15 -5.74
C ILE A 11 -16.91 -27.49 -4.25
N PRO A 12 -17.72 -26.75 -3.48
CA PRO A 12 -17.89 -26.99 -2.07
C PRO A 12 -18.69 -28.27 -1.83
N GLN A 13 -18.30 -29.07 -0.83
CA GLN A 13 -18.98 -30.33 -0.48
C GLN A 13 -20.45 -30.13 -0.12
N CYS A 14 -20.78 -28.98 0.49
CA CYS A 14 -22.14 -28.67 0.96
C CYS A 14 -22.97 -27.88 -0.08
N GLY A 15 -22.46 -27.65 -1.29
CA GLY A 15 -23.16 -26.93 -2.35
C GLY A 15 -23.18 -25.40 -2.25
N PHE A 16 -22.64 -24.81 -1.17
CA PHE A 16 -22.56 -23.35 -0.99
C PHE A 16 -21.20 -22.91 -0.42
N TYR A 17 -20.83 -21.66 -0.69
CA TYR A 17 -19.70 -20.99 -0.05
C TYR A 17 -20.19 -20.11 1.09
N GLY A 18 -19.50 -20.16 2.23
CA GLY A 18 -19.70 -19.20 3.31
C GLY A 18 -18.94 -17.90 3.04
N ALA A 19 -19.55 -16.76 3.34
CA ALA A 19 -18.88 -15.46 3.33
C ALA A 19 -18.99 -14.81 4.71
N THR A 20 -17.86 -14.38 5.26
CA THR A 20 -17.86 -13.56 6.46
C THR A 20 -18.12 -12.11 6.06
N ILE A 21 -19.29 -11.59 6.39
CA ILE A 21 -19.60 -10.17 6.22
C ILE A 21 -19.04 -9.43 7.42
N LYS A 22 -17.89 -8.76 7.23
CA LYS A 22 -17.34 -7.88 8.27
C LYS A 22 -18.27 -6.67 8.39
N ASN A 23 -18.95 -6.53 9.53
CA ASN A 23 -19.72 -5.33 9.83
C ASN A 23 -18.76 -4.21 10.24
N THR A 24 -18.33 -3.40 9.28
CA THR A 24 -17.46 -2.25 9.50
C THR A 24 -18.19 -1.05 10.11
N ARG A 25 -19.53 -1.11 10.25
CA ARG A 25 -20.41 0.04 10.54
C ARG A 25 -20.26 1.22 9.57
N LEU A 26 -19.58 0.99 8.44
CA LEU A 26 -19.38 1.95 7.37
C LEU A 26 -20.16 1.48 6.15
N ASP A 27 -20.72 2.40 5.40
CA ASP A 27 -21.18 2.08 4.05
C ASP A 27 -19.98 1.76 3.14
N GLN A 28 -20.27 1.23 1.96
CA GLN A 28 -19.25 0.81 1.01
C GLN A 28 -18.34 1.97 0.60
N ARG A 29 -18.88 3.18 0.47
CA ARG A 29 -18.11 4.36 0.06
C ARG A 29 -17.14 4.76 1.16
N SER A 30 -17.61 4.88 2.39
CA SER A 30 -16.73 5.19 3.53
C SER A 30 -15.66 4.12 3.74
N THR A 31 -15.95 2.85 3.46
CA THR A 31 -14.93 1.77 3.53
C THR A 31 -13.81 1.97 2.50
N LEU A 32 -14.14 2.38 1.28
CA LEU A 32 -13.15 2.69 0.25
C LEU A 32 -12.34 3.95 0.59
N GLU A 33 -13.00 4.98 1.12
CA GLU A 33 -12.34 6.22 1.55
C GLU A 33 -11.37 5.97 2.71
N GLU A 34 -11.77 5.19 3.70
CA GLU A 34 -10.92 4.76 4.80
C GLU A 34 -9.69 3.97 4.29
N THR A 35 -9.88 3.12 3.28
CA THR A 35 -8.76 2.39 2.66
C THR A 35 -7.79 3.36 1.98
N MET A 36 -8.28 4.37 1.27
CA MET A 36 -7.44 5.41 0.66
C MET A 36 -6.67 6.21 1.72
N ILE A 37 -7.32 6.61 2.81
CA ILE A 37 -6.69 7.36 3.91
C ILE A 37 -5.55 6.57 4.52
N ASN A 38 -5.76 5.28 4.81
CA ASN A 38 -4.73 4.42 5.40
C ASN A 38 -3.51 4.25 4.47
N LEU A 39 -3.75 4.07 3.16
CA LEU A 39 -2.66 3.95 2.19
C LEU A 39 -1.90 5.29 2.01
N ALA A 40 -2.62 6.40 1.92
CA ALA A 40 -2.02 7.73 1.84
C ALA A 40 -1.20 8.06 3.09
N THR A 41 -1.70 7.70 4.27
CA THR A 41 -1.00 7.85 5.55
C THR A 41 0.32 7.08 5.56
N ALA A 42 0.33 5.82 5.08
CA ALA A 42 1.54 5.01 4.97
C ALA A 42 2.59 5.61 4.02
N LEU A 43 2.16 6.44 3.07
CA LEU A 43 3.01 7.17 2.12
C LEU A 43 3.41 8.57 2.62
N GLY A 44 2.91 9.02 3.78
CA GLY A 44 3.16 10.37 4.29
C GLY A 44 2.39 11.46 3.55
N MET A 45 1.27 11.11 2.90
CA MET A 45 0.39 12.05 2.19
C MET A 45 -0.73 12.51 3.13
N PRO A 46 -0.72 13.77 3.61
CA PRO A 46 -1.63 14.21 4.67
C PRO A 46 -3.06 14.51 4.18
N VAL A 47 -3.25 14.67 2.86
CA VAL A 47 -4.51 15.16 2.28
C VAL A 47 -4.83 14.40 1.00
N ILE A 48 -6.11 14.08 0.81
CA ILE A 48 -6.67 13.63 -0.47
C ILE A 48 -7.81 14.59 -0.81
N HIS A 49 -7.68 15.36 -1.89
CA HIS A 49 -8.79 16.18 -2.37
C HIS A 49 -9.85 15.30 -3.04
N LYS A 50 -11.11 15.63 -2.82
CA LYS A 50 -12.26 14.94 -3.41
C LYS A 50 -13.12 15.97 -4.13
N ALA A 51 -13.39 15.74 -5.41
CA ALA A 51 -14.25 16.59 -6.23
C ALA A 51 -15.35 15.76 -6.89
N LEU A 52 -16.59 16.28 -6.88
CA LEU A 52 -17.70 15.68 -7.62
C LEU A 52 -17.67 16.16 -9.07
N THR A 53 -17.81 15.23 -10.01
CA THR A 53 -17.93 15.52 -11.43
C THR A 53 -19.39 15.72 -11.83
N GLY A 54 -19.64 16.27 -13.03
CA GLY A 54 -21.00 16.44 -13.55
C GLY A 54 -21.76 15.13 -13.85
N GLN A 55 -21.11 13.97 -13.71
CA GLN A 55 -21.68 12.64 -13.94
C GLN A 55 -21.81 11.82 -12.65
N ASP A 56 -21.96 12.48 -11.49
CA ASP A 56 -22.09 11.85 -10.17
C ASP A 56 -20.94 10.91 -9.78
N SER A 57 -19.79 11.03 -10.43
CA SER A 57 -18.56 10.34 -10.04
C SER A 57 -17.64 11.27 -9.28
N TYR A 58 -16.81 10.73 -8.39
CA TYR A 58 -15.82 11.52 -7.68
C TYR A 58 -14.42 11.31 -8.25
N ILE A 59 -13.68 12.41 -8.32
CA ILE A 59 -12.24 12.45 -8.55
C ILE A 59 -11.54 12.57 -7.20
N TYR A 60 -10.49 11.78 -7.02
CA TYR A 60 -9.63 11.80 -5.84
C TYR A 60 -8.21 12.20 -6.21
N GLU A 61 -7.62 13.11 -5.45
CA GLU A 61 -6.27 13.61 -5.70
C GLU A 61 -5.43 13.58 -4.41
N PRO A 62 -4.67 12.49 -4.18
CA PRO A 62 -3.71 12.41 -3.09
C PRO A 62 -2.60 13.46 -3.24
N GLN A 63 -2.45 14.32 -2.24
CA GLN A 63 -1.47 15.40 -2.24
C GLN A 63 -0.09 14.89 -1.81
N GLY A 64 0.96 15.40 -2.45
CA GLY A 64 2.37 15.05 -2.14
C GLY A 64 3.11 14.30 -3.23
N LYS A 65 2.48 14.06 -4.39
CA LYS A 65 3.07 13.34 -5.54
C LYS A 65 3.40 14.23 -6.76
N GLY A 66 3.22 15.54 -6.64
CA GLY A 66 3.35 16.50 -7.74
C GLY A 66 2.03 16.77 -8.47
N PHE A 67 2.05 17.67 -9.46
CA PHE A 67 0.88 17.96 -10.30
C PHE A 67 0.45 16.69 -11.07
N TYR A 68 -0.88 16.46 -11.22
CA TYR A 68 -1.53 15.44 -12.06
C TYR A 68 -1.87 14.05 -11.46
N TYR A 69 -1.98 13.90 -10.14
CA TYR A 69 -2.38 12.62 -9.53
C TYR A 69 -3.88 12.56 -9.16
N SER A 70 -4.75 12.86 -10.13
CA SER A 70 -6.19 12.78 -9.95
C SER A 70 -6.75 11.48 -10.56
N TYR A 71 -7.52 10.72 -9.78
CA TYR A 71 -8.09 9.44 -10.18
C TYR A 71 -9.62 9.51 -10.20
N GLN A 72 -10.24 9.04 -11.28
CA GLN A 72 -11.69 9.10 -11.50
C GLN A 72 -12.53 8.07 -10.70
N SER A 73 -11.92 7.32 -9.78
CA SER A 73 -12.66 6.42 -8.88
C SER A 73 -11.83 6.06 -7.65
N ALA A 74 -12.51 5.76 -6.54
CA ALA A 74 -11.85 5.32 -5.31
C ALA A 74 -11.05 4.02 -5.51
N SER A 75 -11.56 3.07 -6.30
CA SER A 75 -10.86 1.81 -6.59
C SER A 75 -9.55 2.03 -7.34
N ASN A 76 -9.53 2.97 -8.30
CA ASN A 76 -8.30 3.32 -9.02
C ASN A 76 -7.29 3.99 -8.09
N THR A 77 -7.76 4.91 -7.24
CA THR A 77 -6.90 5.54 -6.21
C THR A 77 -6.30 4.50 -5.28
N ILE A 78 -7.10 3.55 -4.77
CA ILE A 78 -6.64 2.46 -3.90
C ILE A 78 -5.58 1.62 -4.62
N LEU A 79 -5.82 1.24 -5.88
CA LEU A 79 -4.88 0.43 -6.63
C LEU A 79 -3.53 1.13 -6.76
N GLU A 80 -3.52 2.41 -7.13
CA GLU A 80 -2.27 3.16 -7.31
C GLU A 80 -1.55 3.39 -5.98
N LEU A 81 -2.25 3.87 -4.95
CA LEU A 81 -1.66 4.01 -3.62
C LEU A 81 -1.11 2.68 -3.08
N SER A 82 -1.79 1.56 -3.34
CA SER A 82 -1.30 0.24 -2.92
C SER A 82 0.00 -0.17 -3.61
N ARG A 83 0.16 0.17 -4.90
CA ARG A 83 1.39 -0.06 -5.66
C ARG A 83 2.54 0.77 -5.10
N ASP A 84 2.27 2.03 -4.78
CA ASP A 84 3.27 2.92 -4.18
C ASP A 84 3.72 2.43 -2.80
N VAL A 85 2.77 1.98 -1.96
CA VAL A 85 3.08 1.42 -0.64
C VAL A 85 3.98 0.20 -0.80
N ALA A 86 3.68 -0.69 -1.76
CA ALA A 86 4.51 -1.86 -2.03
C ALA A 86 5.92 -1.48 -2.51
N LEU A 87 6.03 -0.45 -3.37
CA LEU A 87 7.32 0.06 -3.85
C LEU A 87 8.14 0.68 -2.72
N LYS A 88 7.51 1.51 -1.88
CA LYS A 88 8.12 2.13 -0.70
C LYS A 88 8.65 1.06 0.24
N ALA A 89 7.82 0.08 0.60
CA ALA A 89 8.20 -1.03 1.46
C ALA A 89 9.39 -1.83 0.89
N ALA A 90 9.39 -2.11 -0.42
CA ALA A 90 10.51 -2.81 -1.06
C ALA A 90 11.81 -1.99 -1.04
N THR A 91 11.71 -0.67 -1.19
CA THR A 91 12.86 0.25 -1.15
C THR A 91 13.42 0.37 0.26
N ASP A 92 12.55 0.53 1.25
CA ASP A 92 12.91 0.60 2.68
C ASP A 92 13.63 -0.67 3.13
N LEU A 93 13.16 -1.85 2.70
CA LEU A 93 13.83 -3.12 2.98
C LEU A 93 15.22 -3.22 2.36
N LYS A 94 15.40 -2.77 1.11
CA LYS A 94 16.71 -2.75 0.44
C LYS A 94 17.68 -1.82 1.16
N LYS A 95 17.21 -0.62 1.52
CA LYS A 95 18.00 0.36 2.27
C LYS A 95 18.44 -0.22 3.63
N ALA A 96 17.51 -0.79 4.39
CA ALA A 96 17.84 -1.42 5.67
C ALA A 96 18.85 -2.57 5.54
N ALA A 97 18.80 -3.35 4.45
CA ALA A 97 19.79 -4.40 4.19
C ALA A 97 21.18 -3.83 3.87
N LEU A 98 21.25 -2.75 3.09
CA LEU A 98 22.50 -2.04 2.79
C LEU A 98 23.11 -1.42 4.06
N ASP A 99 22.29 -0.76 4.88
CA ASP A 99 22.73 -0.14 6.13
C ASP A 99 23.29 -1.19 7.11
N ARG A 100 22.62 -2.36 7.21
CA ARG A 100 23.12 -3.50 8.01
C ARG A 100 24.44 -4.07 7.48
N LYS A 101 24.64 -4.10 6.15
CA LYS A 101 25.89 -4.54 5.55
C LYS A 101 27.01 -3.55 5.87
N ALA A 102 26.78 -2.25 5.64
CA ALA A 102 27.75 -1.20 5.95
C ALA A 102 28.18 -1.22 7.43
N ALA A 103 27.23 -1.41 8.35
CA ALA A 103 27.54 -1.52 9.78
C ALA A 103 28.39 -2.76 10.14
N ARG A 104 28.20 -3.89 9.44
CA ARG A 104 29.03 -5.09 9.63
C ARG A 104 30.44 -4.90 9.09
N ASP A 105 30.57 -4.29 7.92
CA ASP A 105 31.87 -4.04 7.28
C ASP A 105 32.71 -3.06 8.12
N ALA A 106 32.09 -1.99 8.63
CA ALA A 106 32.75 -1.03 9.53
C ALA A 106 33.24 -1.66 10.85
N LYS A 107 32.42 -2.53 11.46
CA LYS A 107 32.80 -3.23 12.71
C LYS A 107 33.95 -4.21 12.49
N SER A 108 34.02 -4.84 11.32
CA SER A 108 35.09 -5.78 10.95
C SER A 108 36.42 -5.06 10.72
N SER A 109 36.40 -3.83 10.19
CA SER A 109 37.60 -3.00 10.04
C SER A 109 38.15 -2.47 11.39
N GLU A 110 37.29 -2.17 12.36
CA GLU A 110 37.74 -1.72 13.69
C GLU A 110 38.40 -2.84 14.50
N THR A 111 37.90 -4.08 14.40
CA THR A 111 38.53 -5.22 15.10
C THR A 111 39.88 -5.60 14.48
N ALA A 112 40.03 -5.49 13.16
CA ALA A 112 41.28 -5.80 12.47
C ALA A 112 42.43 -4.81 12.75
N VAL A 113 42.13 -3.61 13.27
CA VAL A 113 43.12 -2.58 13.64
C VAL A 113 43.61 -2.75 15.08
N HIS A 114 42.85 -3.42 15.95
CA HIS A 114 43.23 -3.61 17.35
C HIS A 114 44.07 -4.88 17.60
N ASP A 115 44.13 -5.80 16.62
CA ASP A 115 44.96 -7.02 16.64
C ASP A 115 46.31 -6.85 15.90
N ARG A 116 46.73 -5.61 15.62
CA ARG A 116 48.05 -5.26 15.05
C ARG A 116 48.83 -4.36 15.99
#